data_AF-T1L4Q8-F1
#
_entry.id   AF-T1L4Q8-F1
#
_cell.length_a   1.000
_cell.length_b   1.000
_cell.length_c   1.000
_cell.angle_alpha   90.00
_cell.angle_beta   90.00
_cell.angle_gamma   90.00
#
_symmetry.space_group_name_H-M   'P 1'
#
loop_
_entity.id
_entity.type
_entity.pdbx_description
1 polymer ?
#
loop_
_entity_poly.entity_id
_entity_poly.type
_entity_poly.pdbx_seq_one_letter_code
_entity_poly.pdbx_strand_id
1 'polypeptide(L)'
;MVFLLITSELKVVSSNPVPSSKDDLDGPNGQNKHSIDNLRRECFPGSELRDLCEMCAKVTRNVNTFPWCCTRQFNVTQWCEEYLSYTIGPNK
;
A
#
# COMPACT_ATOMS: atom_id res chain seq x y z
N MET A 1 -23.87 29.77 -14.24
CA MET A 1 -23.39 28.81 -13.22
C MET A 1 -22.37 27.91 -13.90
N VAL A 2 -21.08 28.16 -13.68
CA VAL A 2 -20.00 27.37 -14.28
C VAL A 2 -19.67 26.25 -13.31
N PHE A 3 -20.08 25.02 -13.66
CA PHE A 3 -19.65 23.83 -12.95
C PHE A 3 -18.17 23.59 -13.30
N LEU A 4 -17.27 23.92 -12.36
CA LEU A 4 -15.87 23.53 -12.44
C LEU A 4 -15.80 22.01 -12.22
N LEU A 5 -15.73 21.27 -13.33
CA LEU A 5 -15.43 19.85 -13.34
C LEU A 5 -14.05 19.65 -12.74
N ILE A 6 -14.02 19.09 -11.53
CA ILE A 6 -12.81 18.63 -10.87
C ILE A 6 -12.35 17.40 -11.65
N THR A 7 -11.56 17.61 -12.72
CA THR A 7 -10.89 16.52 -13.44
C THR A 7 -9.83 15.96 -12.50
N SER A 8 -10.25 15.01 -11.67
CA SER A 8 -9.33 14.10 -11.02
C SER A 8 -8.74 13.29 -12.15
N GLU A 9 -7.47 13.53 -12.47
CA GLU A 9 -6.65 12.62 -13.26
C GLU A 9 -6.65 11.27 -12.51
N LEU A 10 -7.65 10.44 -12.79
CA LEU A 10 -7.58 9.01 -12.60
C LEU A 10 -6.44 8.58 -13.52
N LYS A 11 -5.22 8.64 -13.02
CA LYS A 11 -4.20 7.68 -13.42
C LYS A 11 -4.82 6.33 -13.11
N VAL A 12 -5.49 5.78 -14.11
CA VAL A 12 -5.85 4.38 -14.17
C VAL A 12 -4.54 3.68 -13.88
N VAL A 13 -4.38 3.18 -12.65
CA VAL A 13 -3.36 2.20 -12.38
C VAL A 13 -3.85 1.01 -13.18
N SER A 14 -3.37 0.93 -14.42
CA SER A 14 -3.58 -0.22 -15.26
C SER A 14 -2.96 -1.36 -14.47
N SER A 15 -3.82 -2.21 -13.90
CA SER A 15 -3.45 -3.45 -13.24
C SER A 15 -2.92 -4.42 -14.30
N ASN A 16 -1.80 -4.05 -14.93
CA ASN A 16 -0.96 -5.03 -15.58
C ASN A 16 -0.40 -5.87 -14.43
N PRO A 17 -0.55 -7.21 -14.47
CA PRO A 17 0.19 -8.05 -13.56
C PRO A 17 1.67 -7.72 -13.77
N VAL A 18 2.31 -7.10 -12.78
CA VAL A 18 3.76 -6.90 -12.78
C VAL A 18 4.36 -8.28 -12.97
N PRO A 19 5.04 -8.56 -14.10
CA PRO A 19 5.86 -9.74 -14.18
C PRO A 19 6.88 -9.55 -13.07
N SER A 20 6.87 -10.48 -12.12
CA SER A 20 7.82 -10.50 -11.01
C SER A 20 9.22 -10.65 -11.64
N SER A 21 9.89 -9.53 -11.90
CA SER A 21 11.28 -9.53 -12.37
C SER A 21 12.10 -10.24 -11.30
N LYS A 22 12.58 -11.42 -11.69
CA LYS A 22 13.67 -12.10 -11.01
C LYS A 22 14.93 -11.35 -11.44
N ASP A 23 15.34 -10.38 -10.65
CA ASP A 23 16.63 -9.74 -10.83
C ASP A 23 17.59 -10.36 -9.81
N ASP A 24 18.51 -11.15 -10.35
CA ASP A 24 19.60 -11.82 -9.66
C ASP A 24 20.56 -10.80 -9.02
N LEU A 25 20.61 -10.77 -7.69
CA LEU A 25 21.78 -10.28 -6.96
C LEU A 25 22.15 -11.28 -5.87
N ASP A 26 23.20 -12.03 -6.20
CA ASP A 26 23.96 -12.94 -5.37
C ASP A 26 24.45 -12.25 -4.09
N GLY A 27 24.11 -12.81 -2.92
CA GLY A 27 24.53 -12.32 -1.62
C GLY A 27 24.33 -13.40 -0.53
N PRO A 28 25.37 -13.82 0.20
CA PRO A 28 25.28 -14.98 1.08
C PRO A 28 24.81 -14.58 2.49
N ASN A 29 23.50 -14.67 2.75
CA ASN A 29 23.00 -14.92 4.10
C ASN A 29 21.57 -15.48 4.07
N GLY A 30 21.48 -16.79 3.83
CA GLY A 30 20.20 -17.49 3.81
C GLY A 30 19.67 -17.73 5.22
N GLN A 31 18.64 -16.98 5.61
CA GLN A 31 17.63 -17.44 6.59
C GLN A 31 16.33 -16.60 6.74
N ASN A 32 16.08 -15.53 5.96
CA ASN A 32 14.86 -14.71 6.11
C ASN A 32 14.01 -14.51 4.84
N LYS A 33 14.28 -15.23 3.75
CA LYS A 33 13.57 -15.01 2.48
C LYS A 33 12.11 -15.50 2.51
N HIS A 34 11.86 -16.62 3.19
CA HIS A 34 10.53 -17.25 3.22
C HIS A 34 9.50 -16.45 4.03
N SER A 35 9.91 -15.73 5.08
CA SER A 35 8.99 -14.87 5.86
C SER A 35 8.61 -13.59 5.12
N ILE A 36 9.55 -12.97 4.41
CA ILE A 36 9.27 -11.75 3.63
C ILE A 36 8.32 -12.06 2.45
N ASP A 37 8.52 -13.20 1.79
CA ASP A 37 7.65 -13.66 0.71
C ASP A 37 6.23 -13.98 1.23
N ASN A 38 6.08 -14.49 2.45
CA ASN A 38 4.77 -14.68 3.10
C ASN A 38 4.14 -13.36 3.56
N LEU A 39 4.93 -12.42 4.07
CA LEU A 39 4.44 -11.10 4.50
C LEU A 39 3.93 -10.28 3.31
N ARG A 40 4.63 -10.33 2.18
CA ARG A 40 4.19 -9.73 0.92
C ARG A 40 2.93 -10.41 0.37
N ARG A 41 2.73 -11.72 0.66
CA ARG A 41 1.51 -12.45 0.27
C ARG A 41 0.27 -11.97 1.02
N GLU A 42 0.37 -11.27 2.14
CA GLU A 42 -0.79 -10.74 2.85
C GLU A 42 -1.34 -9.45 2.23
N CYS A 43 -0.55 -8.74 1.41
CA CYS A 43 -0.98 -7.55 0.68
C CYS A 43 -1.48 -7.89 -0.75
N PHE A 44 -2.20 -9.00 -0.88
CA PHE A 44 -2.81 -9.42 -2.15
C PHE A 44 -4.07 -8.59 -2.47
N PRO A 45 -4.46 -8.44 -3.75
CA PRO A 45 -5.70 -7.77 -4.13
C PRO A 45 -6.92 -8.34 -3.40
N GLY A 46 -7.68 -7.48 -2.72
CA GLY A 46 -8.87 -7.87 -1.94
C GLY A 46 -8.59 -8.32 -0.51
N SER A 47 -7.35 -8.18 -0.02
CA SER A 47 -7.07 -8.37 1.41
C SER A 47 -7.38 -7.10 2.21
N GLU A 48 -7.85 -7.28 3.45
CA GLU A 48 -8.11 -6.15 4.36
C GLU A 48 -6.84 -5.31 4.60
N LEU A 49 -5.68 -5.97 4.67
CA LEU A 49 -4.39 -5.28 4.80
C LEU A 49 -4.12 -4.37 3.60
N ARG A 50 -4.41 -4.85 2.38
CA ARG A 50 -4.21 -4.04 1.18
C ARG A 50 -5.18 -2.87 1.15
N ASP A 51 -6.45 -3.08 1.49
CA ASP A 51 -7.45 -2.02 1.52
C ASP A 51 -7.05 -0.91 2.52
N LEU A 52 -6.57 -1.30 3.71
CA LEU A 52 -6.00 -0.39 4.70
C LEU A 52 -4.82 0.41 4.11
N CYS A 53 -3.85 -0.26 3.50
CA CYS A 53 -2.65 0.39 2.96
C CYS A 53 -2.97 1.32 1.78
N GLU A 54 -3.89 0.95 0.88
CA GLU A 54 -4.34 1.78 -0.23
C GLU A 54 -5.09 3.02 0.26
N MET A 55 -6.00 2.84 1.23
CA MET A 55 -6.74 3.94 1.84
C MET A 55 -5.78 4.91 2.55
N CYS A 56 -4.85 4.38 3.33
CA CYS A 56 -3.85 5.17 4.04
C CYS A 56 -3.00 5.99 3.07
N ALA A 57 -2.43 5.37 2.03
CA ALA A 57 -1.63 6.07 1.02
C ALA A 57 -2.44 7.16 0.29
N LYS A 58 -3.73 6.93 0.05
CA LYS A 58 -4.63 7.91 -0.57
C LYS A 58 -4.86 9.14 0.33
N VAL A 59 -5.06 8.94 1.63
CA VAL A 59 -5.32 10.05 2.56
C VAL A 59 -4.03 10.83 2.84
N THR A 60 -2.91 10.13 3.06
CA THR A 60 -1.62 10.76 3.39
C THR A 60 -0.95 11.38 2.16
N ARG A 61 -1.32 10.91 0.97
CA ARG A 61 -0.71 11.29 -0.32
C ARG A 61 0.79 11.01 -0.37
N ASN A 62 1.28 10.10 0.48
CA ASN A 62 2.68 9.72 0.53
C ASN A 62 2.89 8.39 -0.22
N VAL A 63 3.73 8.45 -1.25
CA VAL A 63 4.04 7.32 -2.13
C VAL A 63 4.71 6.15 -1.40
N ASN A 64 5.37 6.40 -0.27
CA ASN A 64 6.05 5.38 0.52
C ASN A 64 5.13 4.68 1.52
N THR A 65 3.95 5.25 1.81
CA THR A 65 3.02 4.67 2.78
C THR A 65 2.57 3.27 2.36
N PHE A 66 2.20 3.08 1.09
CA PHE A 66 1.75 1.77 0.60
C PHE A 66 2.83 0.67 0.72
N PRO A 67 4.06 0.82 0.17
CA PRO A 67 5.07 -0.23 0.25
C PRO A 67 5.51 -0.50 1.70
N TRP A 68 5.62 0.52 2.55
CA TRP A 68 5.98 0.30 3.96
C TRP A 68 4.86 -0.37 4.74
N CYS A 69 3.60 -0.01 4.48
CA CYS A 69 2.44 -0.64 5.10
C CYS A 69 2.33 -2.12 4.72
N CYS A 70 2.44 -2.46 3.42
CA CYS A 70 2.39 -3.86 2.96
C CYS A 70 3.58 -4.71 3.43
N THR A 71 4.73 -4.09 3.73
CA THR A 71 5.92 -4.79 4.23
C THR A 71 6.05 -4.73 5.75
N ARG A 72 5.03 -4.18 6.46
CA ARG A 72 5.01 -3.91 7.90
C ARG A 72 6.29 -3.22 8.40
N GLN A 73 6.88 -2.36 7.57
CA GLN A 73 8.06 -1.57 7.94
C GLN A 73 7.64 -0.37 8.80
N PHE A 74 8.54 0.03 9.71
CA PHE A 74 8.41 1.26 10.52
C PHE A 74 7.07 1.40 11.27
N ASN A 75 6.42 0.28 11.63
CA ASN A 75 5.08 0.25 12.25
C ASN A 75 4.02 1.03 11.46
N VAL A 76 4.20 1.20 10.15
CA VAL A 76 3.30 2.00 9.30
C VAL A 76 1.89 1.41 9.26
N THR A 77 1.74 0.09 9.37
CA THR A 77 0.42 -0.56 9.43
C THR A 77 -0.41 -0.06 10.62
N GLN A 78 0.14 -0.12 11.84
CA GLN A 78 -0.54 0.36 13.04
C GLN A 78 -0.82 1.87 12.95
N TRP A 79 0.16 2.64 12.48
CA TRP A 79 -0.03 4.08 12.28
C TRP A 79 -1.16 4.38 11.29
N CYS A 80 -1.31 3.59 10.22
CA CYS A 80 -2.41 3.72 9.27
C CYS A 80 -3.76 3.42 9.91
N GLU A 81 -3.88 2.39 10.75
CA GLU A 81 -5.13 2.10 11.49
C GLU A 81 -5.54 3.29 12.37
N GLU A 82 -4.60 3.81 13.17
CA GLU A 82 -4.83 4.95 14.05
C GLU A 82 -5.16 6.21 13.26
N TYR A 83 -4.39 6.53 12.23
CA TYR A 83 -4.57 7.73 11.41
C TYR A 83 -5.89 7.71 10.64
N LEU A 84 -6.27 6.57 10.07
CA LEU A 84 -7.55 6.42 9.37
C LEU A 84 -8.73 6.49 10.34
N SER A 85 -8.60 5.93 11.56
CA SER A 85 -9.64 6.07 12.59
C SER A 85 -9.91 7.55 12.94
N TYR A 86 -8.87 8.37 13.01
CA TYR A 86 -8.98 9.81 13.27
C TYR A 86 -9.54 10.59 12.07
N THR A 87 -9.16 10.22 10.84
CA THR A 87 -9.48 10.99 9.63
C THR A 87 -10.80 10.60 8.96
N ILE A 88 -11.28 9.36 9.15
CA ILE A 88 -12.47 8.79 8.49
C ILE A 88 -13.58 8.42 9.49
N GLY A 89 -13.29 8.43 10.80
CA GLY A 89 -14.27 8.16 11.86
C GLY A 89 -15.57 9.01 11.74
N PRO A 90 -16.66 8.63 12.43
CA PRO A 90 -18.05 9.05 12.17
C PRO A 90 -18.39 10.54 12.39
N ASN A 91 -17.39 11.43 12.42
CA ASN A 91 -17.58 12.87 12.45
C ASN A 91 -17.23 13.51 11.11
N LYS A 92 -18.07 13.26 10.10
CA LYS A 92 -18.22 14.18 8.97
C LYS A 92 -19.66 14.25 8.51
#